data_AF-A0A944UEA6-F1
#
_entry.id   AF-A0A944UEA6-F1
#
_cell.length_a   1.000
_cell.length_b   1.000
_cell.length_c   1.000
_cell.angle_alpha   90.00
_cell.angle_beta   90.00
_cell.angle_gamma   90.00
#
_symmetry.space_group_name_H-M   'P 1'
#
loop_
_entity.id
_entity.type
_entity.pdbx_description
1 polymer ?
#
loop_
_entity_poly.entity_id
_entity_poly.type
_entity_poly.pdbx_seq_one_letter_code
_entity_poly.pdbx_strand_id
1 'polypeptide(L)'
;MQATIKARRNLNVDGLNFNRGVSNILMEATTMRLSNVNFPANSAIRLNSLKGAIDGRYPNFGSNISAAQQVGRVNFIKNVSSGGNVMNNRQTFDQFGNNIKIGKINRP
;
A
#
# COMPACT_ATOMS: atom_id res chain seq x y z
N MET A 1 18.18 6.30 -0.27
CA MET A 1 18.05 5.05 -1.06
C MET A 1 16.59 4.88 -1.45
N GLN A 2 16.30 4.40 -2.66
CA GLN A 2 14.94 4.22 -3.15
C GLN A 2 14.69 2.77 -3.54
N ALA A 3 13.52 2.24 -3.17
CA ALA A 3 13.00 0.98 -3.70
C ALA A 3 11.81 1.29 -4.62
N THR A 4 11.78 0.66 -5.80
CA THR A 4 10.70 0.82 -6.78
C THR A 4 10.21 -0.55 -7.22
N ILE A 5 8.90 -0.78 -7.13
CA ILE A 5 8.25 -2.02 -7.59
C ILE A 5 7.10 -1.63 -8.51
N LYS A 6 7.07 -2.19 -9.72
CA LYS A 6 6.04 -1.88 -10.70
C LYS A 6 5.47 -3.15 -11.34
N ALA A 7 4.17 -3.15 -11.58
CA ALA A 7 3.50 -4.14 -12.42
C ALA A 7 2.45 -3.44 -13.29
N ARG A 8 2.22 -3.91 -14.53
CA ARG A 8 1.19 -3.29 -15.39
C ARG A 8 -0.22 -3.51 -14.84
N ARG A 9 -0.56 -4.75 -14.49
CA ARG A 9 -1.93 -5.13 -14.06
C ARG A 9 -2.01 -5.34 -12.55
N ASN A 10 -1.64 -6.52 -12.08
CA ASN A 10 -1.74 -6.88 -10.67
C ASN A 10 -0.35 -6.92 -10.05
N LEU A 11 -0.21 -6.30 -8.89
CA LEU A 11 0.91 -6.52 -7.99
C LEU A 11 0.35 -7.19 -6.73
N ASN A 12 0.60 -8.48 -6.58
CA ASN A 12 0.26 -9.24 -5.38
C ASN A 12 1.56 -9.49 -4.62
N VAL A 13 1.64 -9.00 -3.39
CA VAL A 13 2.85 -9.08 -2.56
C VAL A 13 2.49 -9.78 -1.27
N ASP A 14 3.30 -10.79 -0.92
CA ASP A 14 3.24 -11.47 0.36
C ASP A 14 4.66 -11.59 0.94
N GLY A 15 4.88 -11.05 2.14
CA GLY A 15 6.15 -11.22 2.88
C GLY A 15 7.27 -10.25 2.50
N LEU A 16 6.96 -9.08 1.94
CA LEU A 16 7.98 -8.10 1.56
C LEU A 16 8.51 -7.34 2.80
N ASN A 17 9.83 -7.35 2.97
CA ASN A 17 10.54 -6.65 4.03
C ASN A 17 11.51 -5.62 3.44
N PHE A 18 11.56 -4.43 4.04
CA PHE A 18 12.46 -3.35 3.65
C PHE A 18 13.56 -3.17 4.69
N ASN A 19 14.80 -3.01 4.21
CA ASN A 19 15.89 -2.61 5.09
C ASN A 19 15.65 -1.19 5.64
N ARG A 20 16.05 -0.93 6.89
CA ARG A 20 15.95 0.37 7.58
C ARG A 20 16.60 1.53 6.83
N GLY A 21 17.53 1.26 5.91
CA GLY A 21 18.18 2.29 5.08
C GLY A 21 17.36 2.81 3.88
N VAL A 22 16.21 2.22 3.58
CA VAL A 22 15.34 2.66 2.47
C VAL A 22 14.57 3.91 2.90
N SER A 23 14.85 5.06 2.28
CA SER A 23 14.18 6.32 2.62
C SER A 23 12.94 6.60 1.78
N ASN A 24 12.85 6.01 0.58
CA ASN A 24 11.72 6.20 -0.33
C ASN A 24 11.28 4.87 -0.94
N ILE A 25 9.97 4.61 -0.95
CA ILE A 25 9.37 3.41 -1.53
C ILE A 25 8.29 3.85 -2.52
N LEU A 26 8.42 3.42 -3.77
CA LEU A 26 7.41 3.61 -4.80
C LEU A 26 6.87 2.25 -5.25
N MET A 27 5.56 2.05 -5.13
CA MET A 27 4.88 0.89 -5.71
C MET A 27 3.81 1.36 -6.69
N GLU A 28 3.77 0.76 -7.88
CA GLU A 28 2.80 1.13 -8.91
C GLU A 28 2.22 -0.10 -9.60
N ALA A 29 0.88 -0.25 -9.60
CA ALA A 29 0.19 -1.21 -10.44
C ALA A 29 -1.29 -0.86 -10.63
N THR A 30 -1.96 -1.35 -11.68
CA THR A 30 -3.42 -1.16 -11.83
C THR A 30 -4.15 -1.56 -10.54
N THR A 31 -3.87 -2.75 -10.00
CA THR A 31 -4.38 -3.24 -8.71
C THR A 31 -3.23 -3.74 -7.84
N MET A 32 -3.20 -3.33 -6.57
CA MET A 32 -2.20 -3.79 -5.60
C MET A 32 -2.89 -4.53 -4.45
N ARG A 33 -2.38 -5.73 -4.11
CA ARG A 33 -2.83 -6.54 -2.97
C ARG A 33 -1.61 -6.86 -2.11
N LEU A 34 -1.60 -6.31 -0.90
CA LEU A 34 -0.46 -6.40 -0.01
C LEU A 34 -0.82 -7.26 1.20
N SER A 35 0.04 -8.23 1.49
CA SER A 35 -0.02 -9.13 2.64
C SER A 35 1.35 -9.21 3.32
N ASN A 36 1.37 -9.21 4.65
CA ASN A 36 2.59 -9.39 5.45
C ASN A 36 3.72 -8.43 5.00
N VAL A 37 3.38 -7.14 4.85
CA VAL A 37 4.31 -6.08 4.45
C VAL A 37 4.49 -5.11 5.61
N ASN A 38 5.73 -4.91 6.04
CA ASN A 38 6.05 -3.89 7.04
C ASN A 38 6.80 -2.73 6.37
N PHE A 39 6.13 -1.59 6.23
CA PHE A 39 6.76 -0.36 5.78
C PHE A 39 7.59 0.25 6.93
N PRO A 40 8.82 0.72 6.67
CA PRO A 40 9.58 1.43 7.70
C PRO A 40 8.91 2.78 8.02
N ALA A 41 8.80 3.11 9.31
CA ALA A 41 8.11 4.33 9.76
C ALA A 41 8.75 5.63 9.27
N ASN A 42 10.06 5.61 9.02
CA ASN A 42 10.85 6.75 8.57
C ASN A 42 10.99 6.85 7.04
N SER A 43 10.42 5.91 6.28
CA SER A 43 10.40 5.99 4.82
C SER A 43 9.21 6.82 4.34
N ALA A 44 9.37 7.52 3.22
CA ALA A 44 8.24 8.03 2.45
C ALA A 44 7.73 6.96 1.49
N ILE A 45 6.44 6.62 1.56
CA ILE A 45 5.83 5.56 0.75
C ILE A 45 4.80 6.16 -0.21
N ARG A 46 4.91 5.81 -1.49
CA ARG A 46 3.94 6.15 -2.53
C ARG A 46 3.39 4.88 -3.15
N LEU A 47 2.07 4.70 -3.05
CA LEU A 47 1.34 3.57 -3.60
C LEU A 47 0.40 4.08 -4.69
N ASN A 48 0.72 3.86 -5.95
CA ASN A 48 -0.11 4.32 -7.07
C ASN A 48 -0.92 3.17 -7.66
N SER A 49 -2.24 3.37 -7.76
CA SER A 49 -3.16 2.41 -8.40
C SER A 49 -4.05 3.06 -9.44
N LEU A 50 -4.83 2.29 -10.21
CA LEU A 50 -5.70 2.85 -11.25
C LEU A 50 -6.68 3.90 -10.69
N LYS A 51 -7.39 3.53 -9.63
CA LYS A 51 -8.44 4.36 -9.01
C LYS A 51 -7.90 5.20 -7.86
N GLY A 52 -6.71 4.89 -7.35
CA GLY A 52 -6.09 5.58 -6.22
C GLY A 52 -6.82 5.35 -4.90
N ALA A 53 -6.72 6.32 -3.99
CA ALA A 53 -7.23 6.24 -2.64
C ALA A 53 -8.77 6.21 -2.56
N ILE A 54 -9.28 5.61 -1.50
CA ILE A 54 -10.67 5.73 -1.05
C ILE A 54 -10.76 6.95 -0.13
N ASP A 55 -11.77 7.79 -0.34
CA ASP A 55 -11.97 9.06 0.37
C ASP A 55 -10.71 9.95 0.42
N GLY A 56 -9.92 9.91 -0.66
CA GLY A 56 -8.71 10.71 -0.80
C GLY A 56 -7.49 10.25 0.01
N ARG A 57 -7.60 9.23 0.86
CA ARG A 57 -6.51 8.84 1.78
C ARG A 57 -6.28 7.33 1.93
N TYR A 58 -7.34 6.52 1.90
CA TYR A 58 -7.27 5.16 2.44
C TYR A 58 -7.09 4.09 1.37
N PRO A 59 -6.39 2.98 1.69
CA PRO A 59 -6.55 1.74 0.95
C PRO A 59 -7.88 1.07 1.34
N ASN A 60 -8.14 -0.03 0.67
CA ASN A 60 -9.09 -1.05 1.10
C ASN A 60 -8.48 -1.87 2.25
N PHE A 61 -9.22 -2.13 3.34
CA PHE A 61 -8.71 -2.83 4.52
C PHE A 61 -9.32 -4.23 4.76
N GLY A 62 -8.46 -5.21 4.99
CA GLY A 62 -8.84 -6.57 5.37
C GLY A 62 -9.16 -7.49 4.20
N SER A 63 -9.49 -8.74 4.55
CA SER A 63 -9.77 -9.82 3.59
C SER A 63 -11.24 -9.92 3.18
N ASN A 64 -12.16 -9.26 3.88
CA ASN A 64 -13.61 -9.34 3.63
C ASN A 64 -14.08 -8.40 2.50
N ILE A 65 -13.16 -7.95 1.65
CA ILE A 65 -13.42 -7.04 0.55
C ILE A 65 -13.63 -7.88 -0.71
N SER A 66 -14.75 -7.71 -1.40
CA SER A 66 -15.03 -8.46 -2.63
C SER A 66 -13.96 -8.24 -3.69
N ALA A 67 -13.72 -9.25 -4.54
CA ALA A 67 -12.76 -9.15 -5.63
C ALA A 67 -13.04 -7.92 -6.52
N ALA A 68 -14.31 -7.61 -6.77
CA ALA A 68 -14.74 -6.45 -7.55
C ALA A 68 -14.33 -5.11 -6.91
N GLN A 69 -14.48 -4.97 -5.59
CA GLN A 69 -14.07 -3.77 -4.86
C GLN A 69 -12.54 -3.59 -4.84
N GLN A 70 -11.78 -4.68 -4.94
CA GLN A 70 -10.32 -4.62 -4.97
C GLN A 70 -9.78 -4.10 -6.30
N VAL A 71 -10.50 -4.29 -7.42
CA VAL A 71 -10.03 -3.95 -8.75
C VAL A 71 -9.75 -2.46 -8.88
N GLY A 72 -8.52 -2.15 -9.27
CA GLY A 72 -8.03 -0.81 -9.52
C GLY A 72 -7.52 -0.09 -8.26
N ARG A 73 -7.50 -0.76 -7.09
CA ARG A 73 -7.22 -0.14 -5.80
C ARG A 73 -5.93 -0.65 -5.18
N VAL A 74 -5.51 0.05 -4.13
CA VAL A 74 -4.57 -0.46 -3.13
C VAL A 74 -5.36 -1.20 -2.06
N ASN A 75 -4.99 -2.45 -1.80
CA ASN A 75 -5.69 -3.32 -0.86
C ASN A 75 -4.70 -3.86 0.16
N PHE A 76 -4.92 -3.52 1.43
CA PHE A 76 -4.19 -4.07 2.56
C PHE A 76 -4.95 -5.31 3.03
N ILE A 77 -4.56 -6.47 2.51
CA ILE A 77 -5.30 -7.72 2.68
C ILE A 77 -5.09 -8.29 4.08
N LYS A 78 -3.82 -8.39 4.51
CA LYS A 78 -3.44 -8.98 5.80
C LYS A 78 -2.12 -8.43 6.31
N ASN A 79 -2.02 -8.13 7.60
CA ASN A 79 -0.75 -7.79 8.27
C ASN A 79 0.11 -6.76 7.52
N VAL A 80 -0.53 -5.70 7.01
CA VAL A 80 0.19 -4.56 6.45
C VAL A 80 0.41 -3.56 7.58
N SER A 81 1.66 -3.18 7.82
CA SER A 81 2.06 -2.35 8.95
C SER A 81 3.00 -1.22 8.55
N SER A 82 3.09 -0.21 9.41
CA SER A 82 4.09 0.86 9.36
C SER A 82 4.82 0.91 10.71
N GLY A 83 6.14 0.76 10.69
CA GLY A 83 6.95 0.70 11.92
C GLY A 83 6.55 -0.44 12.86
N GLY A 84 6.04 -1.55 12.32
CA GLY A 84 5.52 -2.67 13.11
C GLY A 84 4.06 -2.54 13.55
N ASN A 85 3.42 -1.38 13.37
CA ASN A 85 2.02 -1.19 13.75
C ASN A 85 1.08 -1.53 12.59
N VAL A 86 0.20 -2.51 12.78
CA VAL A 86 -0.75 -2.96 11.77
C VAL A 86 -1.78 -1.87 11.45
N MET A 87 -2.03 -1.62 10.17
CA MET A 87 -2.98 -0.63 9.66
C MET A 87 -4.14 -1.34 8.95
N ASN A 88 -5.04 -1.95 9.73
CA ASN A 88 -6.17 -2.75 9.22
C ASN A 88 -7.51 -2.02 9.28
N ASN A 89 -7.51 -0.73 9.64
CA ASN A 89 -8.67 0.14 9.62
C ASN A 89 -8.24 1.61 9.53
N ARG A 90 -9.20 2.52 9.43
CA ARG A 90 -8.92 3.97 9.32
C ARG A 90 -8.20 4.53 10.54
N GLN A 91 -8.67 4.19 11.74
CA GLN A 91 -8.08 4.69 12.99
C GLN A 91 -6.58 4.37 13.10
N THR A 92 -6.20 3.13 12.86
CA THR A 92 -4.80 2.69 12.87
C THR A 92 -4.00 3.27 11.70
N PHE A 93 -4.61 3.39 10.51
CA PHE A 93 -3.98 4.06 9.38
C PHE A 93 -3.72 5.55 9.66
N ASP A 94 -4.62 6.24 10.34
CA ASP A 94 -4.45 7.66 10.69
C ASP A 94 -3.36 7.87 11.72
N GLN A 95 -3.24 6.94 12.67
CA GLN A 95 -2.19 6.97 13.69
C GLN A 95 -0.80 6.63 13.12
N PHE A 96 -0.70 5.63 12.24
CA PHE A 96 0.60 5.03 11.86
C PHE A 96 0.96 5.18 10.37
N GLY A 97 -0.01 5.49 9.51
CA GLY A 97 0.12 5.53 8.04
C GLY A 97 0.41 6.89 7.45
N ASN A 98 0.77 7.90 8.26
CA ASN A 98 0.99 9.27 7.81
C ASN A 98 2.11 9.41 6.74
N ASN A 99 3.02 8.45 6.69
CA ASN A 99 4.09 8.39 5.71
C ASN A 99 3.69 7.71 4.38
N ILE A 100 2.46 7.18 4.28
CA ILE A 100 1.92 6.51 3.10
C ILE A 100 1.00 7.45 2.33
N LYS A 101 1.31 7.68 1.05
CA LYS A 101 0.45 8.40 0.12
C LYS A 101 -0.06 7.46 -0.96
N ILE A 102 -1.36 7.50 -1.22
CA ILE A 102 -2.00 6.69 -2.26
C ILE A 102 -2.40 7.58 -3.43
N GLY A 103 -1.77 7.36 -4.58
CA GLY A 103 -1.98 8.14 -5.80
C GLY A 103 -2.64 7.33 -6.92
N LYS A 104 -2.84 8.00 -8.06
CA LYS A 104 -3.24 7.36 -9.31
C LYS A 104 -2.02 7.11 -10.19
N ILE A 105 -2.02 6.00 -10.94
CA ILE A 105 -1.04 5.82 -12.02
C ILE A 105 -1.38 6.79 -13.16
N ASN A 106 -0.36 7.43 -13.73
CA ASN A 106 -0.58 8.45 -14.75
C ASN A 106 -1.06 7.89 -16.10
N ARG A 107 -0.88 6.58 -16.37
CA ARG A 107 -1.36 5.87 -17.56
C ARG A 107 -1.50 4.35 -17.28
N PRO A 108 -2.67 3.71 -17.53
CA PRO A 108 -2.81 2.25 -17.46
C PRO A 108 -2.07 1.52 -18.59
#